data_AF-A0A3Q9HPF2-F1
#
_entry.id   AF-A0A3Q9HPF2-F1
#
_cell.length_a   1.000
_cell.length_b   1.000
_cell.length_c   1.000
_cell.angle_alpha   90.00
_cell.angle_beta   90.00
_cell.angle_gamma   90.00
#
_symmetry.space_group_name_H-M   'P 1'
#
loop_
_entity.id
_entity.type
_entity.pdbx_description
1 polymer ?
#
loop_
_entity_poly.entity_id
_entity_poly.type
_entity_poly.pdbx_seq_one_letter_code
_entity_poly.pdbx_strand_id
1 'polypeptide(L)'
;MLEKIKVGGITYSIELVSAETEELQGNYGYIDYNKCKMFINKSLHPDLKEEVLCELILLAIGSHMEVDDKVEDVISKNCAKILRMVMVDNWNFKKFKLRHKAWVRLGGSRYYIYLVDRYNKELKYGEAAGRIEFSSRRIWLPKELDQHKALENLFHEIWHWILDFAGIKDDIDIEDTVLKYSKGFFQVFIDNDIKFHMY
;
A
#
# COMPACT_ATOMS: atom_id res chain seq x y z
N MET A 1 17.26 -0.75 -7.56
CA MET A 1 16.16 -1.66 -7.20
C MET A 1 16.49 -2.30 -5.86
N LEU A 2 15.49 -2.59 -5.03
CA LEU A 2 15.71 -3.33 -3.78
C LEU A 2 16.17 -4.76 -4.12
N GLU A 3 17.12 -5.31 -3.36
CA GLU A 3 17.59 -6.70 -3.50
C GLU A 3 16.76 -7.68 -2.66
N LYS A 4 16.06 -7.17 -1.66
CA LYS A 4 15.17 -7.93 -0.78
C LYS A 4 14.07 -7.02 -0.23
N ILE A 5 12.96 -7.61 0.14
CA ILE A 5 11.87 -6.95 0.84
C ILE A 5 11.26 -7.90 1.87
N LYS A 6 10.89 -7.36 3.03
CA LYS A 6 10.19 -8.14 4.05
C LYS A 6 8.69 -7.84 4.04
N VAL A 7 7.86 -8.87 3.94
CA VAL A 7 6.39 -8.79 3.89
C VAL A 7 5.83 -9.77 4.89
N GLY A 8 5.01 -9.30 5.84
CA GLY A 8 4.37 -10.16 6.84
C GLY A 8 5.36 -10.98 7.67
N GLY A 9 6.54 -10.43 7.99
CA GLY A 9 7.59 -11.17 8.70
C GLY A 9 8.54 -11.97 7.80
N ILE A 10 8.17 -12.25 6.54
CA ILE A 10 8.94 -13.10 5.61
C ILE A 10 9.84 -12.23 4.73
N THR A 11 11.12 -12.60 4.61
CA THR A 11 12.07 -11.91 3.73
C THR A 11 12.08 -12.57 2.35
N TYR A 12 11.67 -11.82 1.34
CA TYR A 12 11.74 -12.21 -0.06
C TYR A 12 12.99 -11.64 -0.72
N SER A 13 13.79 -12.46 -1.39
CA SER A 13 14.87 -11.98 -2.26
C SER A 13 14.31 -11.61 -3.63
N ILE A 14 14.77 -10.49 -4.20
CA ILE A 14 14.32 -9.98 -5.50
C ILE A 14 15.37 -10.30 -6.55
N GLU A 15 15.00 -11.06 -7.57
CA GLU A 15 15.90 -11.52 -8.64
C GLU A 15 15.43 -11.02 -10.01
N LEU A 16 16.38 -10.47 -10.77
CA LEU A 16 16.15 -10.05 -12.15
C LEU A 16 16.52 -11.18 -13.11
N VAL A 17 15.52 -11.75 -13.78
CA VAL A 17 15.67 -12.92 -14.65
C VAL A 17 15.33 -12.59 -16.11
N SER A 18 15.85 -13.38 -17.05
CA SER A 18 15.53 -13.21 -18.48
C SER A 18 14.09 -13.68 -18.77
N ALA A 19 13.39 -13.02 -19.69
CA ALA A 19 12.03 -13.39 -20.11
C ALA A 19 11.89 -14.84 -20.63
N GLU A 20 13.00 -15.43 -21.09
CA GLU A 20 13.07 -16.77 -21.70
C GLU A 20 13.09 -17.92 -20.67
N THR A 21 13.17 -17.62 -19.37
CA THR A 21 13.04 -18.67 -18.35
C THR A 21 11.63 -19.25 -18.37
N GLU A 22 11.51 -20.58 -18.30
CA GLU A 22 10.21 -21.29 -18.26
C GLU A 22 9.26 -20.75 -17.18
N GLU A 23 9.80 -20.14 -16.14
CA GLU A 23 9.06 -19.61 -15.00
C GLU A 23 8.36 -18.27 -15.29
N LEU A 24 8.75 -17.56 -16.36
CA LEU A 24 8.20 -16.25 -16.74
C LEU A 24 7.21 -16.29 -17.92
N GLN A 25 6.83 -17.47 -18.45
CA GLN A 25 5.97 -17.70 -19.64
C GLN A 25 4.90 -16.62 -19.94
N GLY A 26 5.30 -15.50 -20.55
CA GLY A 26 4.41 -14.38 -20.88
C GLY A 26 4.08 -13.39 -19.75
N ASN A 27 4.57 -13.62 -18.53
CA ASN A 27 4.39 -12.74 -17.38
C ASN A 27 5.58 -11.77 -17.20
N TYR A 28 5.34 -10.67 -16.50
CA TYR A 28 6.37 -9.66 -16.19
C TYR A 28 7.13 -9.94 -14.89
N GLY A 29 6.54 -10.74 -14.00
CA GLY A 29 7.14 -11.21 -12.75
C GLY A 29 6.29 -12.30 -12.10
N TYR A 30 6.82 -12.95 -11.07
CA TYR A 30 6.08 -13.92 -10.25
C TYR A 30 6.72 -14.10 -8.86
N ILE A 31 6.01 -14.76 -7.95
CA ILE A 31 6.50 -15.10 -6.59
C ILE A 31 6.63 -16.61 -6.45
N ASP A 32 7.79 -17.07 -5.99
CA ASP A 32 7.98 -18.42 -5.47
C ASP A 32 7.90 -18.35 -3.94
N TYR A 33 6.70 -18.60 -3.40
CA TYR A 33 6.45 -18.59 -1.95
C TYR A 33 7.29 -19.63 -1.21
N ASN A 34 7.55 -20.79 -1.81
CA ASN A 34 8.34 -21.86 -1.19
C ASN A 34 9.81 -21.46 -1.02
N LYS A 35 10.37 -20.78 -2.03
CA LYS A 35 11.76 -20.28 -1.98
C LYS A 35 11.87 -18.89 -1.36
N CYS A 36 10.75 -18.22 -1.05
CA CYS A 36 10.70 -16.82 -0.65
C CYS A 36 11.44 -15.92 -1.65
N LYS A 37 11.11 -16.06 -2.94
CA LYS A 37 11.73 -15.28 -4.02
C LYS A 37 10.71 -14.55 -4.86
N MET A 38 11.04 -13.33 -5.25
CA MET A 38 10.30 -12.52 -6.22
C MET A 38 11.15 -12.37 -7.47
N PHE A 39 10.61 -12.80 -8.61
CA PHE A 39 11.30 -12.76 -9.88
C PHE A 39 10.69 -11.68 -10.77
N ILE A 40 11.54 -10.82 -11.35
CA ILE A 40 11.12 -9.74 -12.24
C ILE A 40 11.90 -9.84 -13.54
N ASN A 41 11.20 -9.67 -14.66
CA ASN A 41 11.84 -9.68 -15.96
C ASN A 41 12.84 -8.51 -16.10
N LYS A 42 14.11 -8.87 -16.29
CA LYS A 42 15.24 -7.92 -16.35
C LYS A 42 15.20 -7.01 -17.58
N SER A 43 14.48 -7.39 -18.64
CA SER A 43 14.38 -6.64 -19.89
C SER A 43 13.37 -5.50 -19.84
N LEU A 44 12.53 -5.42 -18.78
CA LEU A 44 11.51 -4.38 -18.66
C LEU A 44 12.12 -2.99 -18.42
N HIS A 45 11.39 -1.95 -18.82
CA HIS A 45 11.73 -0.58 -18.45
C HIS A 45 11.76 -0.41 -16.92
N PRO A 46 12.66 0.40 -16.32
CA PRO A 46 12.76 0.56 -14.87
C PRO A 46 11.43 0.87 -14.18
N ASP A 47 10.63 1.78 -14.74
CA ASP A 47 9.31 2.12 -14.19
C ASP A 47 8.36 0.92 -14.13
N LEU A 48 8.39 0.08 -15.15
CA LEU A 48 7.54 -1.11 -15.23
C LEU A 48 8.03 -2.18 -14.24
N LYS A 49 9.34 -2.28 -13.99
CA LYS A 49 9.86 -3.17 -12.95
C LYS A 49 9.40 -2.76 -11.56
N GLU A 50 9.31 -1.47 -11.29
CA GLU A 50 8.77 -0.97 -10.01
C GLU A 50 7.27 -1.25 -9.87
N GLU A 51 6.51 -1.14 -10.98
CA GLU A 51 5.10 -1.51 -11.01
C GLU A 51 4.90 -3.00 -10.73
N VAL A 52 5.65 -3.86 -11.41
CA VAL A 52 5.66 -5.32 -11.16
C VAL A 52 6.05 -5.61 -9.72
N LEU A 53 7.07 -4.93 -9.17
CA LEU A 53 7.41 -5.12 -7.76
C LEU A 53 6.25 -4.75 -6.83
N CYS A 54 5.50 -3.68 -7.12
CA CYS A 54 4.30 -3.33 -6.36
C CYS A 54 3.22 -4.41 -6.47
N GLU A 55 3.01 -4.97 -7.65
CA GLU A 55 2.11 -6.11 -7.88
C GLU A 55 2.51 -7.32 -7.02
N LEU A 56 3.79 -7.70 -7.03
CA LEU A 56 4.29 -8.83 -6.23
C LEU A 56 4.17 -8.56 -4.72
N ILE A 57 4.36 -7.32 -4.26
CA ILE A 57 4.12 -6.96 -2.86
C ILE A 57 2.64 -7.10 -2.51
N LEU A 58 1.74 -6.70 -3.41
CA LEU A 58 0.30 -6.84 -3.22
C LEU A 58 -0.11 -8.31 -3.11
N LEU A 59 0.37 -9.17 -4.02
CA LEU A 59 0.14 -10.61 -3.94
C LEU A 59 0.68 -11.21 -2.63
N ALA A 60 1.91 -10.86 -2.23
CA ALA A 60 2.46 -11.35 -0.97
C ALA A 60 1.65 -10.90 0.25
N ILE A 61 1.13 -9.66 0.24
CA ILE A 61 0.24 -9.17 1.30
C ILE A 61 -1.08 -9.94 1.28
N GLY A 62 -1.72 -10.11 0.13
CA GLY A 62 -2.99 -10.83 0.01
C GLY A 62 -2.87 -12.25 0.56
N SER A 63 -1.81 -12.96 0.16
CA SER A 63 -1.50 -14.30 0.65
C SER A 63 -1.29 -14.33 2.17
N HIS A 64 -0.52 -13.39 2.73
CA HIS A 64 -0.29 -13.32 4.18
C HIS A 64 -1.52 -12.91 4.99
N MET A 65 -2.43 -12.15 4.39
CA MET A 65 -3.64 -11.65 5.04
C MET A 65 -4.87 -12.51 4.73
N GLU A 66 -4.69 -13.67 4.09
CA GLU A 66 -5.76 -14.60 3.72
C GLU A 66 -6.88 -13.88 2.94
N VAL A 67 -6.49 -13.09 1.93
CA VAL A 67 -7.40 -12.50 0.95
C VAL A 67 -7.79 -13.59 -0.05
N ASP A 68 -9.06 -13.61 -0.46
CA ASP A 68 -9.53 -14.53 -1.51
C ASP A 68 -8.75 -14.32 -2.81
N ASP A 69 -8.29 -15.41 -3.45
CA ASP A 69 -7.44 -15.36 -4.65
C ASP A 69 -8.03 -14.51 -5.78
N LYS A 70 -9.37 -14.48 -5.95
CA LYS A 70 -10.00 -13.65 -7.00
C LYS A 70 -9.93 -12.18 -6.65
N VAL A 71 -10.13 -11.85 -5.38
CA VAL A 71 -9.98 -10.48 -4.88
C VAL A 71 -8.52 -10.05 -5.01
N GLU A 72 -7.58 -10.90 -4.61
CA GLU A 72 -6.15 -10.66 -4.72
C GLU A 72 -5.71 -10.38 -6.17
N ASP A 73 -6.17 -11.17 -7.14
CA ASP A 73 -5.86 -10.97 -8.56
C ASP A 73 -6.39 -9.63 -9.08
N VAL A 74 -7.60 -9.24 -8.67
CA VAL A 74 -8.19 -7.93 -9.03
C VAL A 74 -7.41 -6.79 -8.38
N ILE A 75 -7.09 -6.89 -7.09
CA ILE A 75 -6.35 -5.84 -6.37
C ILE A 75 -4.95 -5.68 -6.95
N SER A 76 -4.18 -6.76 -7.06
CA SER A 76 -2.79 -6.70 -7.53
C SER A 76 -2.68 -6.05 -8.92
N LYS A 77 -3.48 -6.51 -9.89
CA LYS A 77 -3.44 -5.99 -11.27
C LYS A 77 -3.89 -4.55 -11.42
N ASN A 78 -4.94 -4.14 -10.70
CA ASN A 78 -5.52 -2.80 -10.88
C ASN A 78 -4.87 -1.75 -9.97
N CYS A 79 -4.35 -2.17 -8.82
CA CYS A 79 -3.80 -1.24 -7.82
C CYS A 79 -2.29 -1.08 -7.89
N ALA A 80 -1.52 -2.02 -8.49
CA ALA A 80 -0.06 -1.94 -8.52
C ALA A 80 0.49 -0.63 -9.10
N LYS A 81 -0.06 -0.18 -10.23
CA LYS A 81 0.31 1.09 -10.86
C LYS A 81 -0.01 2.30 -10.00
N ILE A 82 -1.18 2.30 -9.37
CA ILE A 82 -1.66 3.39 -8.51
C ILE A 82 -0.80 3.46 -7.25
N LEU A 83 -0.55 2.31 -6.63
CA LEU A 83 0.36 2.17 -5.51
C LEU A 83 1.76 2.65 -5.89
N ARG A 84 2.30 2.26 -7.05
CA ARG A 84 3.58 2.80 -7.53
C ARG A 84 3.55 4.32 -7.60
N MET A 85 2.50 4.92 -8.16
CA MET A 85 2.37 6.38 -8.22
C MET A 85 2.35 7.02 -6.82
N VAL A 86 1.50 6.50 -5.91
CA VAL A 86 1.45 6.95 -4.52
C VAL A 86 2.83 6.85 -3.90
N MET A 87 3.50 5.72 -4.08
CA MET A 87 4.77 5.52 -3.45
C MET A 87 5.84 6.44 -4.06
N VAL A 88 5.95 6.58 -5.39
CA VAL A 88 6.89 7.47 -6.11
C VAL A 88 6.71 8.93 -5.68
N ASP A 89 5.46 9.38 -5.66
CA ASP A 89 5.09 10.75 -5.25
C ASP A 89 5.47 11.07 -3.81
N ASN A 90 5.66 10.03 -2.98
CA ASN A 90 6.00 10.13 -1.57
C ASN A 90 7.37 9.47 -1.22
N TRP A 91 8.16 8.98 -2.21
CA TRP A 91 9.25 7.97 -2.06
C TRP A 91 10.59 8.50 -1.50
N ASN A 92 10.59 9.42 -0.55
CA ASN A 92 11.78 9.63 0.30
C ASN A 92 11.66 8.77 1.57
N PHE A 93 11.68 7.45 1.39
CA PHE A 93 11.47 6.40 2.42
C PHE A 93 12.42 6.41 3.62
N LYS A 94 13.40 7.31 3.68
CA LYS A 94 14.25 7.41 4.87
C LYS A 94 13.58 8.14 6.05
N LYS A 95 12.57 8.98 5.81
CA LYS A 95 11.83 9.69 6.88
C LYS A 95 10.43 10.11 6.40
N PHE A 96 9.38 9.37 6.78
CA PHE A 96 8.03 9.94 6.73
C PHE A 96 7.89 10.90 7.90
N LYS A 97 7.60 12.19 7.65
CA LYS A 97 7.48 13.22 8.69
C LYS A 97 6.04 13.73 8.73
N LEU A 98 5.26 13.25 9.68
CA LEU A 98 3.97 13.85 10.02
C LEU A 98 4.25 15.04 10.96
N ARG A 99 4.04 16.26 10.48
CA ARG A 99 3.99 17.48 11.29
C ARG A 99 2.53 17.91 11.47
N HIS A 100 2.28 18.91 12.31
CA HIS A 100 1.02 19.67 12.37
C HIS A 100 0.52 20.25 11.01
N LYS A 101 1.33 20.14 9.94
CA LYS A 101 1.00 20.39 8.52
C LYS A 101 1.58 19.27 7.64
N ALA A 102 1.15 18.03 7.86
CA ALA A 102 1.55 16.90 7.02
C ALA A 102 0.73 16.87 5.72
N TRP A 103 1.26 16.25 4.68
CA TRP A 103 0.54 16.05 3.44
C TRP A 103 1.04 14.79 2.74
N VAL A 104 0.16 14.16 1.96
CA VAL A 104 0.46 13.04 1.06
C VAL A 104 0.14 13.48 -0.37
N ARG A 105 0.91 13.02 -1.35
CA ARG A 105 0.53 13.17 -2.76
C ARG A 105 -0.17 11.92 -3.26
N LEU A 106 -1.35 12.10 -3.84
CA LEU A 106 -2.13 11.03 -4.46
C LEU A 106 -2.47 11.47 -5.89
N GLY A 107 -1.95 10.74 -6.88
CA GLY A 107 -2.13 11.08 -8.29
C GLY A 107 -1.62 12.46 -8.67
N GLY A 108 -0.44 12.87 -8.18
CA GLY A 108 0.15 14.20 -8.40
C GLY A 108 -0.52 15.34 -7.62
N SER A 109 -1.65 15.10 -6.94
CA SER A 109 -2.34 16.10 -6.12
C SER A 109 -1.92 16.02 -4.66
N ARG A 110 -1.69 17.17 -4.01
CA ARG A 110 -1.35 17.26 -2.59
C ARG A 110 -2.61 17.25 -1.73
N TYR A 111 -2.70 16.30 -0.79
CA TYR A 111 -3.73 16.17 0.24
C TYR A 111 -3.13 16.49 1.61
N TYR A 112 -3.74 17.40 2.35
CA TYR A 112 -3.25 17.84 3.65
C TYR A 112 -3.87 17.03 4.79
N ILE A 113 -3.05 16.57 5.73
CA ILE A 113 -3.48 15.78 6.88
C ILE A 113 -3.76 16.71 8.06
N TYR A 114 -4.95 16.58 8.65
CA TYR A 114 -5.45 17.35 9.78
C TYR A 114 -5.75 16.42 10.95
N LEU A 115 -5.14 16.70 12.10
CA LEU A 115 -5.46 16.00 13.36
C LEU A 115 -6.66 16.69 14.02
N VAL A 116 -7.71 15.94 14.35
CA VAL A 116 -8.96 16.47 14.94
C VAL A 116 -9.24 15.92 16.33
N ASP A 117 -9.58 16.81 17.27
CA ASP A 117 -9.74 16.48 18.71
C ASP A 117 -11.04 15.74 19.05
N ARG A 118 -12.10 15.84 18.24
CA ARG A 118 -13.34 15.06 18.38
C ARG A 118 -14.19 15.19 17.13
N TYR A 119 -14.55 14.06 16.53
CA TYR A 119 -15.57 14.00 15.49
C TYR A 119 -16.92 14.47 16.06
N ASN A 120 -17.63 15.31 15.31
CA ASN A 120 -19.02 15.65 15.62
C ASN A 120 -19.87 14.39 15.37
N LYS A 121 -20.43 13.86 16.47
CA LYS A 121 -21.46 12.82 16.63
C LYS A 121 -22.06 12.25 15.33
N GLU A 122 -21.74 11.00 15.02
CA GLU A 122 -22.63 9.90 14.54
C GLU A 122 -21.81 8.75 13.94
N LEU A 123 -20.93 8.18 14.74
CA LEU A 123 -20.13 7.03 14.34
C LEU A 123 -20.14 6.03 15.52
N LYS A 124 -20.70 4.82 15.28
CA LYS A 124 -20.74 3.59 16.09
C LYS A 124 -19.45 2.73 16.02
N TYR A 125 -18.69 2.71 17.13
CA TYR A 125 -17.69 1.71 17.51
C TYR A 125 -17.13 0.78 16.40
N GLY A 126 -15.94 1.13 15.92
CA GLY A 126 -15.31 0.67 14.68
C GLY A 126 -14.72 1.87 13.92
N GLU A 127 -15.28 3.06 14.17
CA GLU A 127 -14.93 4.30 13.50
C GLU A 127 -14.19 5.30 14.40
N ALA A 128 -12.91 5.00 14.61
CA ALA A 128 -11.89 6.03 14.68
C ALA A 128 -11.10 6.08 13.37
N ALA A 129 -11.72 5.71 12.25
CA ALA A 129 -11.10 5.79 10.94
C ALA A 129 -10.85 7.25 10.57
N GLY A 130 -9.83 7.50 9.74
CA GLY A 130 -9.65 8.82 9.18
C GLY A 130 -10.80 9.19 8.25
N ARG A 131 -10.66 10.29 7.52
CA ARG A 131 -11.51 10.53 6.34
C ARG A 131 -10.74 11.30 5.30
N ILE A 132 -10.69 10.80 4.07
CA ILE A 132 -10.30 11.62 2.92
C ILE A 132 -11.51 12.40 2.40
N GLU A 133 -11.39 13.72 2.41
CA GLU A 133 -12.30 14.63 1.73
C GLU A 133 -11.63 15.10 0.44
N PHE A 134 -12.02 14.48 -0.67
CA PHE A 134 -11.43 14.70 -1.99
C PHE A 134 -11.62 16.12 -2.52
N SER A 135 -12.82 16.70 -2.32
CA SER A 135 -13.17 18.05 -2.78
C SER A 135 -12.31 19.13 -2.11
N SER A 136 -11.98 18.94 -0.83
CA SER A 136 -11.19 19.89 -0.04
C SER A 136 -9.70 19.53 0.02
N ARG A 137 -9.31 18.36 -0.52
CA ARG A 137 -7.96 17.77 -0.45
C ARG A 137 -7.46 17.63 0.99
N ARG A 138 -8.32 17.11 1.86
CA ARG A 138 -8.01 16.94 3.30
C ARG A 138 -8.10 15.47 3.69
N ILE A 139 -7.22 15.07 4.61
CA ILE A 139 -7.30 13.80 5.32
C ILE A 139 -7.45 14.14 6.80
N TRP A 140 -8.52 13.69 7.41
CA TRP A 140 -8.78 13.90 8.83
C TRP A 140 -8.32 12.68 9.60
N LEU A 141 -7.53 12.84 10.67
CA LEU A 141 -7.11 11.75 11.56
C LEU A 141 -7.43 12.13 13.01
N PRO A 142 -7.86 11.20 13.87
CA PRO A 142 -8.12 11.52 15.28
C PRO A 142 -6.83 11.89 16.02
N LYS A 143 -6.85 12.99 16.77
CA LYS A 143 -5.70 13.55 17.52
C LYS A 143 -5.35 12.74 18.77
N GLU A 144 -6.29 11.96 19.29
CA GLU A 144 -6.12 11.15 20.51
C GLU A 144 -5.39 9.81 20.24
N LEU A 145 -5.08 9.47 18.98
CA LEU A 145 -4.42 8.22 18.64
C LEU A 145 -2.91 8.28 18.92
N ASP A 146 -2.37 7.14 19.37
CA ASP A 146 -0.93 6.93 19.33
C ASP A 146 -0.42 6.96 17.88
N GLN A 147 0.88 7.18 17.73
CA GLN A 147 1.50 7.34 16.41
C GLN A 147 1.26 6.13 15.49
N HIS A 148 1.20 4.93 16.05
CA HIS A 148 1.02 3.70 15.28
C HIS A 148 -0.38 3.65 14.67
N LYS A 149 -1.41 3.87 15.49
CA LYS A 149 -2.81 3.90 15.05
C LYS A 149 -3.10 5.05 14.08
N ALA A 150 -2.48 6.21 14.29
CA ALA A 150 -2.64 7.33 13.36
C ALA A 150 -2.10 7.00 11.96
N LEU A 151 -1.01 6.23 11.87
CA LEU A 151 -0.45 5.77 10.61
C LEU A 151 -1.30 4.67 9.98
N GLU A 152 -1.74 3.67 10.76
CA GLU A 152 -2.66 2.63 10.28
C GLU A 152 -3.91 3.25 9.64
N ASN A 153 -4.51 4.24 10.29
CA ASN A 153 -5.65 4.97 9.74
C ASN A 153 -5.29 5.77 8.48
N LEU A 154 -4.11 6.37 8.40
CA LEU A 154 -3.67 7.01 7.17
C LEU A 154 -3.55 6.01 6.01
N PHE A 155 -3.03 4.80 6.27
CA PHE A 155 -2.95 3.75 5.26
C PHE A 155 -4.34 3.24 4.87
N HIS A 156 -5.25 3.08 5.82
CA HIS A 156 -6.65 2.73 5.58
C HIS A 156 -7.31 3.73 4.61
N GLU A 157 -7.17 5.02 4.88
CA GLU A 157 -7.67 6.09 4.02
C GLU A 157 -7.02 6.13 2.63
N ILE A 158 -5.70 5.93 2.55
CA ILE A 158 -4.99 5.82 1.27
C ILE A 158 -5.50 4.61 0.48
N TRP A 159 -5.82 3.51 1.14
CA TRP A 159 -6.36 2.31 0.51
C TRP A 159 -7.75 2.53 -0.08
N HIS A 160 -8.66 3.19 0.65
CA HIS A 160 -9.93 3.64 0.07
C HIS A 160 -9.70 4.46 -1.19
N TRP A 161 -8.76 5.40 -1.17
CA TRP A 161 -8.41 6.21 -2.34
C TRP A 161 -7.90 5.37 -3.51
N ILE A 162 -7.01 4.40 -3.24
CA ILE A 162 -6.46 3.51 -4.28
C ILE A 162 -7.58 2.71 -4.95
N LEU A 163 -8.48 2.10 -4.17
CA LEU A 163 -9.60 1.31 -4.71
C LEU A 163 -10.57 2.17 -5.50
N ASP A 164 -10.92 3.35 -4.99
CA ASP A 164 -11.78 4.31 -5.69
C ASP A 164 -11.16 4.77 -7.02
N PHE A 165 -9.85 5.05 -7.02
CA PHE A 165 -9.12 5.45 -8.22
C PHE A 165 -8.97 4.31 -9.23
N ALA A 166 -8.87 3.07 -8.74
CA ALA A 166 -8.91 1.85 -9.56
C ALA A 166 -10.30 1.55 -10.13
N GLY A 167 -11.35 2.22 -9.64
CA GLY A 167 -12.73 1.97 -10.04
C GLY A 167 -13.33 0.68 -9.44
N ILE A 168 -12.80 0.21 -8.31
CA ILE A 168 -13.25 -1.01 -7.62
C ILE A 168 -14.29 -0.60 -6.57
N LYS A 169 -15.58 -0.91 -6.81
CA LYS A 169 -16.68 -0.35 -5.99
C LYS A 169 -17.76 -1.32 -5.49
N ASP A 170 -18.02 -2.44 -6.17
CA ASP A 170 -19.31 -3.12 -5.95
C ASP A 170 -19.29 -4.66 -5.81
N ASP A 171 -18.21 -5.35 -6.19
CA ASP A 171 -18.17 -6.84 -6.20
C ASP A 171 -17.27 -7.47 -5.12
N ILE A 172 -16.70 -6.65 -4.24
CA ILE A 172 -15.72 -7.06 -3.22
C ILE A 172 -16.16 -6.49 -1.88
N ASP A 173 -15.94 -7.22 -0.78
CA ASP A 173 -16.04 -6.64 0.56
C ASP A 173 -14.92 -5.61 0.74
N ILE A 174 -15.23 -4.35 0.40
CA ILE A 174 -14.28 -3.24 0.36
C ILE A 174 -13.67 -3.02 1.73
N GLU A 175 -14.45 -3.07 2.81
CA GLU A 175 -13.96 -2.76 4.15
C GLU A 175 -12.99 -3.83 4.66
N ASP A 176 -13.32 -5.12 4.49
CA ASP A 176 -12.40 -6.21 4.84
C ASP A 176 -11.11 -6.12 4.00
N THR A 177 -11.24 -5.84 2.71
CA THR A 177 -10.10 -5.72 1.79
C THR A 177 -9.20 -4.55 2.16
N VAL A 178 -9.78 -3.37 2.40
CA VAL A 178 -9.05 -2.17 2.85
C VAL A 178 -8.36 -2.46 4.17
N LEU A 179 -9.03 -3.11 5.13
CA LEU A 179 -8.44 -3.44 6.42
C LEU A 179 -7.24 -4.39 6.28
N LYS A 180 -7.37 -5.43 5.45
CA LYS A 180 -6.29 -6.39 5.20
C LYS A 180 -5.09 -5.75 4.52
N TYR A 181 -5.31 -5.02 3.42
CA TYR A 181 -4.22 -4.38 2.69
C TYR A 181 -3.59 -3.21 3.44
N SER A 182 -4.37 -2.41 4.18
CA SER A 182 -3.82 -1.33 5.01
C SER A 182 -2.89 -1.87 6.10
N LYS A 183 -3.29 -2.92 6.82
CA LYS A 183 -2.46 -3.61 7.80
C LYS A 183 -1.23 -4.25 7.17
N GLY A 184 -1.41 -4.97 6.06
CA GLY A 184 -0.31 -5.62 5.35
C GLY A 184 0.75 -4.61 4.87
N PHE A 185 0.33 -3.50 4.27
CA PHE A 185 1.26 -2.44 3.85
C PHE A 185 1.95 -1.79 5.03
N PHE A 186 1.19 -1.46 6.07
CA PHE A 186 1.76 -0.88 7.27
C PHE A 186 2.83 -1.81 7.89
N GLN A 187 2.57 -3.12 7.93
CA GLN A 187 3.53 -4.13 8.38
C GLN A 187 4.77 -4.19 7.47
N VAL A 188 4.62 -4.11 6.14
CA VAL A 188 5.76 -4.01 5.20
C VAL A 188 6.66 -2.82 5.56
N PHE A 189 6.08 -1.67 5.92
CA PHE A 189 6.89 -0.52 6.30
C PHE A 189 7.67 -0.76 7.59
N ILE A 190 7.03 -1.32 8.61
CA ILE A 190 7.69 -1.71 9.87
C ILE A 190 8.82 -2.71 9.59
N ASP A 191 8.52 -3.76 8.83
CA ASP A 191 9.42 -4.87 8.54
C ASP A 191 10.70 -4.46 7.80
N ASN A 192 10.66 -3.35 7.06
CA ASN A 192 11.79 -2.82 6.31
C ASN A 192 12.41 -1.57 6.96
N ASP A 193 12.21 -1.40 8.28
CA ASP A 193 12.77 -0.30 9.09
C ASP A 193 12.43 1.10 8.57
N ILE A 194 11.27 1.25 7.91
CA ILE A 194 10.83 2.53 7.39
C ILE A 194 10.30 3.35 8.56
N LYS A 195 11.11 4.32 9.00
CA LYS A 195 10.78 5.16 10.15
C LYS A 195 9.75 6.22 9.79
N PHE A 196 8.63 6.16 10.48
CA PHE A 196 7.69 7.25 10.59
C PHE A 196 8.07 8.11 11.79
N HIS A 197 8.08 9.43 11.61
CA HIS A 197 8.24 10.38 12.69
C HIS A 197 7.02 11.30 12.74
N MET A 198 6.28 11.26 13.84
CA MET A 198 5.28 12.26 14.18
C MET A 198 5.91 13.31 15.09
N TYR A 199 5.83 14.59 14.71
CA TYR A 199 6.27 15.74 15.51
C TYR A 199 5.16 16.77 15.68
#